data_AF-A0A1S3MIH1-F1
#
_entry.id   AF-A0A1S3MIH1-F1
#
_cell.length_a   1.000
_cell.length_b   1.000
_cell.length_c   1.000
_cell.angle_alpha   90.00
_cell.angle_beta   90.00
_cell.angle_gamma   90.00
#
_symmetry.space_group_name_H-M   'P 1'
#
loop_
_entity.id
_entity.type
_entity.pdbx_description
1 polymer ?
#
loop_
_entity_poly.entity_id
_entity_poly.type
_entity_poly.pdbx_seq_one_letter_code
_entity_poly.pdbx_strand_id
1 'polypeptide(L)'
;MDLYPKEKEREGEKEYQRVSISGEEKCGVPFTDLLDAAKCVVKALFIREKYIGLSMQSFCRTTASYLEELSDRPLDMGIYEEIPETSVTADLDQTVHPPVSTTHPYENQDPACMPPDIGYGCKMVNGVVHIYTNKDTMEKSTELELPYPDLQDYINDMNVMMALIINGPVKSFCYRRLQYLSSKFQMHILLNEMKELAAQKKVPHRDFYNIRKVDTHIHAASCMNQKHLLRFIKRAMKKYPGEIVHVERGKGQTLMEVFQTMNLTAFDLSVDTLDMHAVSGGG
;
A
#
# COMPACT_ATOMS: atom_id res chain seq x y z
N MET A 1 20.11 -31.10 33.95
CA MET A 1 21.24 -30.38 33.33
C MET A 1 21.05 -30.50 31.83
N ASP A 2 20.56 -29.40 31.27
CA ASP A 2 20.74 -28.92 29.89
C ASP A 2 20.18 -29.76 28.73
N LEU A 3 18.86 -29.63 28.54
CA LEU A 3 18.25 -29.66 27.21
C LEU A 3 18.22 -28.23 26.66
N TYR A 4 19.22 -27.86 25.86
CA TYR A 4 19.11 -26.78 24.89
C TYR A 4 19.18 -27.40 23.48
N PRO A 5 18.27 -27.06 22.56
CA PRO A 5 18.45 -27.44 21.16
C PRO A 5 19.66 -26.69 20.61
N LYS A 6 20.64 -27.42 20.06
CA LYS A 6 21.70 -26.83 19.23
C LYS A 6 21.02 -26.05 18.11
N GLU A 7 21.28 -24.74 18.05
CA GLU A 7 20.98 -23.94 16.87
C GLU A 7 21.56 -24.67 15.66
N LYS A 8 20.69 -25.09 14.73
CA LYS A 8 21.12 -25.50 13.40
C LYS A 8 21.69 -24.25 12.76
N GLU A 9 23.02 -24.12 12.72
CA GLU A 9 23.70 -23.20 11.82
C GLU A 9 23.13 -23.44 10.42
N ARG A 10 22.43 -22.43 9.88
CA ARG A 10 22.10 -22.40 8.46
C ARG A 10 23.42 -22.20 7.73
N GLU A 11 24.05 -23.30 7.29
CA GLU A 11 25.08 -23.25 6.26
C GLU A 11 24.43 -22.73 4.97
N GLY A 12 24.47 -21.41 4.79
CA GLY A 12 23.86 -20.72 3.67
C GLY A 12 24.42 -19.32 3.50
N GLU A 13 25.27 -19.19 2.47
CA GLU A 13 25.50 -17.95 1.69
C GLU A 13 26.44 -16.86 2.24
N LYS A 14 27.69 -16.96 1.75
CA LYS A 14 28.65 -15.87 1.46
C LYS A 14 28.25 -14.48 1.97
N GLU A 15 28.72 -14.17 3.17
CA GLU A 15 28.49 -12.89 3.86
C GLU A 15 28.80 -11.68 2.95
N TYR A 16 27.79 -10.85 2.72
CA TYR A 16 27.98 -9.52 2.14
C TYR A 16 28.95 -8.74 3.01
N GLN A 17 29.86 -7.98 2.39
CA GLN A 17 30.75 -7.12 3.15
C GLN A 17 29.94 -6.00 3.78
N ARG A 18 29.97 -5.93 5.12
CA ARG A 18 29.29 -4.90 5.90
C ARG A 18 30.33 -3.90 6.39
N VAL A 19 30.10 -2.62 6.13
CA VAL A 19 30.91 -1.55 6.72
C VAL A 19 30.20 -1.03 7.96
N SER A 20 30.90 -1.12 9.09
CA SER A 20 30.52 -0.44 10.32
C SER A 20 31.22 0.91 10.37
N ILE A 21 30.44 1.99 10.44
CA ILE A 21 30.95 3.36 10.55
C ILE A 21 30.69 3.80 11.99
N SER A 22 31.75 3.97 12.77
CA SER A 22 31.68 4.39 14.17
C SER A 22 31.72 5.91 14.32
N GLY A 23 31.12 6.45 15.39
CA GLY A 23 31.17 7.88 15.73
C GLY A 23 30.09 8.72 15.05
N GLU A 24 28.93 8.13 14.76
CA GLU A 24 27.78 8.83 14.17
C GLU A 24 27.31 10.01 15.04
N GLU A 25 27.49 9.93 16.37
CA GLU A 25 27.18 11.02 17.32
C GLU A 25 28.14 12.22 17.24
N LYS A 26 29.28 12.12 16.54
CA LYS A 26 30.32 13.18 16.48
C LYS A 26 30.13 14.17 15.32
N CYS A 27 28.91 14.27 14.78
CA CYS A 27 28.59 14.93 13.51
C CYS A 27 28.67 16.47 13.51
N GLY A 28 29.47 17.09 14.40
CA GLY A 28 29.66 18.54 14.48
C GLY A 28 28.42 19.31 14.94
N VAL A 29 27.47 18.64 15.60
CA VAL A 29 26.26 19.21 16.21
C VAL A 29 26.30 18.89 17.70
N PRO A 30 25.89 19.81 18.60
CA PRO A 30 25.77 19.51 20.02
C PRO A 30 24.91 18.27 20.26
N PHE A 31 25.34 17.40 21.17
CA PHE A 31 24.63 16.17 21.51
C PHE A 31 23.19 16.44 21.99
N THR A 32 22.97 17.56 22.68
CA THR A 32 21.65 18.01 23.14
C THR A 32 20.67 18.20 21.98
N ASP A 33 21.12 18.85 20.90
CA ASP A 33 20.29 19.15 19.74
C ASP A 33 19.96 17.86 18.97
N LEU A 34 20.89 16.90 18.95
CA LEU A 34 20.68 15.58 18.38
C LEU A 34 19.65 14.77 19.17
N LEU A 35 19.74 14.82 20.51
CA LEU A 35 18.79 14.16 21.40
C LEU A 35 17.37 14.74 21.24
N ASP A 36 17.25 16.06 21.17
CA ASP A 36 15.96 16.74 21.00
C ASP A 36 15.35 16.46 19.62
N ALA A 37 16.17 16.41 18.57
CA ALA A 37 15.72 16.01 17.25
C ALA A 37 15.26 14.54 17.21
N ALA A 38 15.98 13.64 17.89
CA ALA A 38 15.61 12.23 17.98
C ALA A 38 14.25 12.05 18.70
N LYS A 39 14.05 12.73 19.83
CA LYS A 39 12.76 12.73 20.56
C LYS A 39 11.61 13.22 19.69
N CYS A 40 11.83 14.27 18.91
CA CYS A 40 10.86 14.79 17.95
C CYS A 40 10.44 13.71 16.93
N VAL A 41 11.40 12.98 16.36
CA VAL A 41 11.12 11.90 15.40
C VAL A 41 10.37 10.75 16.06
N VAL A 42 10.77 10.33 17.26
CA VAL A 42 10.07 9.29 18.03
C VAL A 42 8.62 9.70 18.31
N LYS A 43 8.38 10.96 18.69
CA LYS A 43 7.03 11.49 18.89
C LYS A 43 6.19 11.39 17.61
N ALA A 44 6.76 11.72 16.45
CA ALA A 44 6.08 11.58 15.17
C ALA A 44 5.76 10.11 14.82
N LEU A 45 6.65 9.17 15.19
CA LEU A 45 6.43 7.74 14.99
C LEU A 45 5.27 7.21 15.84
N PHE A 46 5.16 7.62 17.12
CA PHE A 46 4.01 7.25 17.96
C PHE A 46 2.68 7.79 17.42
N ILE A 47 2.67 9.03 16.90
CA ILE A 47 1.47 9.58 16.23
C ILE A 47 1.09 8.70 15.02
N ARG A 48 2.08 8.31 14.19
CA ARG A 48 1.84 7.45 13.04
C ARG A 48 1.31 6.07 13.45
N GLU A 49 1.91 5.46 14.47
CA GLU A 49 1.50 4.15 15.01
C GLU A 49 0.06 4.17 15.48
N LYS A 50 -0.33 5.18 16.28
CA LYS A 50 -1.72 5.40 16.73
C LYS A 50 -2.71 5.34 15.56
N TYR A 51 -2.49 6.10 14.49
CA TYR A 51 -3.42 6.17 13.36
C TYR A 51 -3.34 4.97 12.41
N ILE A 52 -2.18 4.30 12.30
CA ILE A 52 -2.07 3.02 11.58
C ILE A 52 -2.90 1.95 12.31
N GLY A 53 -2.81 1.89 13.64
CA GLY A 53 -3.65 1.00 14.46
C GLY A 53 -5.14 1.29 14.30
N LEU A 54 -5.55 2.56 14.38
CA LEU A 54 -6.96 2.97 14.19
C LEU A 54 -7.51 2.63 12.80
N SER A 55 -6.65 2.51 11.78
CA SER A 55 -7.05 2.15 10.42
C SER A 55 -6.86 0.66 10.10
N MET A 56 -6.54 -0.17 11.10
CA MET A 56 -6.32 -1.62 10.95
C MET A 56 -5.24 -1.95 9.91
N GLN A 57 -4.27 -1.05 9.74
CA GLN A 57 -3.13 -1.26 8.85
C GLN A 57 -1.97 -1.89 9.63
N SER A 58 -1.10 -2.61 8.92
CA SER A 58 0.12 -3.14 9.52
C SER A 58 1.17 -2.04 9.72
N PHE A 59 1.88 -2.10 10.85
CA PHE A 59 3.03 -1.25 11.14
C PHE A 59 4.34 -2.03 10.91
N CYS A 60 5.42 -1.33 10.57
CA CYS A 60 6.70 -1.99 10.33
C CYS A 60 7.21 -2.66 11.62
N ARG A 61 7.36 -3.99 11.63
CA ARG A 61 7.76 -4.78 12.80
C ARG A 61 9.04 -4.28 13.46
N THR A 62 10.07 -3.98 12.66
CA THR A 62 11.33 -3.47 13.18
C THR A 62 11.12 -2.16 13.93
N THR A 63 10.33 -1.24 13.37
CA THR A 63 10.02 0.04 14.02
C THR A 63 9.15 -0.16 15.25
N ALA A 64 8.14 -1.03 15.19
CA ALA A 64 7.26 -1.37 16.32
C ALA A 64 8.08 -1.85 17.52
N SER A 65 8.99 -2.80 17.31
CA SER A 65 9.85 -3.34 18.37
C SER A 65 10.69 -2.27 19.08
N TYR A 66 11.23 -1.28 18.35
CA TYR A 66 11.95 -0.17 18.97
C TYR A 66 11.02 0.82 19.69
N LEU A 67 9.78 1.01 19.22
CA LEU A 67 8.82 1.86 19.90
C LEU A 67 8.31 1.21 21.19
N GLU A 68 8.14 -0.12 21.21
CA GLU A 68 7.78 -0.90 22.39
C GLU A 68 8.79 -0.70 23.52
N GLU A 69 10.10 -0.81 23.22
CA GLU A 69 11.18 -0.56 24.19
C GLU A 69 11.15 0.86 24.79
N LEU A 70 10.63 1.83 24.04
CA LEU A 70 10.54 3.23 24.44
C LEU A 70 9.19 3.57 25.11
N SER A 71 8.24 2.64 25.12
CA SER A 71 6.89 2.83 25.63
C SER A 71 6.70 2.16 26.99
N ASP A 72 6.01 2.84 27.91
CA ASP A 72 5.62 2.26 29.21
C ASP A 72 4.37 1.35 29.13
N ARG A 73 3.84 1.07 27.92
CA ARG A 73 2.61 0.28 27.72
C ARG A 73 2.87 -0.93 26.81
N PRO A 74 2.46 -2.15 27.19
CA PRO A 74 2.45 -3.27 26.26
C PRO A 74 1.43 -2.98 25.15
N LEU A 75 1.89 -2.99 23.90
CA LEU A 75 1.02 -2.86 22.74
C LEU A 75 0.30 -4.20 22.52
N ASP A 76 -1.02 -4.12 22.31
CA ASP A 76 -1.79 -5.25 21.78
C ASP A 76 -1.47 -5.33 20.28
N MET A 77 -0.40 -6.06 19.95
CA MET A 77 -0.10 -6.46 18.59
C MET A 77 -1.22 -7.38 18.13
N GLY A 78 -2.30 -6.80 17.61
CA GLY A 78 -3.37 -7.53 16.94
C GLY A 78 -2.70 -8.47 15.94
N ILE A 79 -2.78 -9.78 16.25
CA ILE A 79 -2.16 -10.85 15.48
C ILE A 79 -2.89 -10.92 14.14
N TYR A 80 -2.51 -10.06 13.20
CA TYR A 80 -2.70 -10.36 11.80
C TYR A 80 -1.54 -11.28 11.42
N GLU A 81 -1.87 -12.55 11.18
CA GLU A 81 -0.93 -13.51 10.62
C GLU A 81 -0.26 -12.89 9.40
N GLU A 82 1.04 -12.63 9.53
CA GLU A 82 1.91 -12.31 8.42
C GLU A 82 1.78 -13.48 7.44
N ILE A 83 1.24 -13.23 6.24
CA ILE A 83 1.41 -14.17 5.14
C ILE A 83 2.93 -14.36 5.05
N PRO A 84 3.47 -15.57 5.29
CA PRO A 84 4.91 -15.76 5.31
C PRO A 84 5.46 -15.16 4.03
N GLU A 85 6.46 -14.28 4.14
CA GLU A 85 7.25 -13.89 2.98
C GLU A 85 7.67 -15.20 2.32
N THR A 86 7.05 -15.49 1.16
CA THR A 86 7.14 -16.79 0.50
C THR A 86 8.59 -17.22 0.56
N SER A 87 8.86 -18.28 1.34
CA SER A 87 10.23 -18.75 1.53
C SER A 87 10.80 -18.92 0.14
N VAL A 88 11.89 -18.19 -0.16
CA VAL A 88 12.59 -18.29 -1.43
C VAL A 88 13.37 -19.61 -1.39
N THR A 89 12.67 -20.74 -1.26
CA THR A 89 13.26 -22.03 -1.55
C THR A 89 13.51 -22.01 -3.04
N ALA A 90 14.79 -22.07 -3.40
CA ALA A 90 15.26 -22.19 -4.76
C ALA A 90 14.94 -23.59 -5.34
N ASP A 91 13.71 -24.06 -5.17
CA ASP A 91 13.24 -25.27 -5.81
C ASP A 91 12.98 -24.92 -7.28
N LEU A 92 13.78 -25.53 -8.15
CA LEU A 92 13.94 -25.24 -9.58
C LEU A 92 12.68 -25.35 -10.45
N ASP A 93 11.51 -25.67 -9.88
CA ASP A 93 10.30 -25.99 -10.64
C ASP A 93 9.04 -25.20 -10.24
N GLN A 94 9.14 -24.27 -9.28
CA GLN A 94 8.02 -23.38 -8.99
C GLN A 94 8.00 -22.22 -9.99
N THR A 95 7.43 -22.50 -11.16
CA THR A 95 6.83 -21.44 -11.98
C THR A 95 5.86 -20.66 -11.09
N VAL A 96 6.17 -19.39 -10.82
CA VAL A 96 5.36 -18.49 -9.95
C VAL A 96 4.10 -18.03 -10.70
N HIS A 97 3.53 -18.90 -11.53
CA HIS A 97 2.18 -18.73 -12.01
C HIS A 97 1.27 -18.98 -10.81
N PRO A 98 0.30 -18.08 -10.54
CA PRO A 98 -0.73 -18.43 -9.57
C PRO A 98 -1.35 -19.74 -10.05
N PRO A 99 -1.71 -20.68 -9.15
CA PRO A 99 -2.42 -21.88 -9.57
C PRO A 99 -3.55 -21.41 -10.47
N VAL A 100 -3.58 -21.92 -11.71
CA VAL A 100 -4.62 -21.55 -12.66
C VAL A 100 -5.91 -22.13 -12.09
N SER A 101 -6.59 -21.32 -11.28
CA SER A 101 -7.89 -21.69 -10.74
C SER A 101 -8.80 -21.85 -11.93
N THR A 102 -9.25 -23.08 -12.15
CA THR A 102 -10.20 -23.42 -13.23
C THR A 102 -11.57 -22.84 -12.96
N THR A 103 -11.83 -22.42 -11.72
CA THR A 103 -13.07 -21.79 -11.26
C THR A 103 -12.81 -20.35 -10.85
N HIS A 104 -13.78 -19.47 -11.12
CA HIS A 104 -13.68 -18.08 -10.71
C HIS A 104 -13.77 -17.99 -9.17
N PRO A 105 -12.95 -17.18 -8.48
CA PRO A 105 -12.90 -17.16 -7.00
C PRO A 105 -14.23 -16.78 -6.33
N TYR A 106 -15.17 -16.23 -7.08
CA TYR A 106 -16.50 -15.85 -6.63
C TYR A 106 -17.64 -16.75 -7.16
N GLU A 107 -17.33 -17.80 -7.93
CA GLU A 107 -18.34 -18.65 -8.60
C GLU A 107 -19.22 -19.42 -7.60
N ASN A 108 -18.69 -19.73 -6.42
CA ASN A 108 -19.39 -20.43 -5.34
C ASN A 108 -19.72 -19.53 -4.14
N GLN A 109 -19.58 -18.20 -4.29
CA GLN A 109 -20.01 -17.26 -3.26
C GLN A 109 -21.43 -16.80 -3.55
N ASP A 110 -22.40 -17.61 -3.13
CA ASP A 110 -23.81 -17.22 -3.13
C ASP A 110 -24.00 -16.12 -2.08
N PRO A 111 -24.52 -14.92 -2.43
CA PRO A 111 -24.90 -13.91 -1.45
C PRO A 111 -25.84 -14.42 -0.35
N ALA A 112 -26.61 -15.48 -0.62
CA ALA A 112 -27.46 -16.14 0.38
C ALA A 112 -26.66 -16.91 1.46
N CYS A 113 -25.39 -17.23 1.21
CA CYS A 113 -24.47 -17.82 2.19
C CYS A 113 -23.78 -16.78 3.08
N MET A 114 -24.03 -15.48 2.88
CA MET A 114 -23.50 -14.45 3.77
C MET A 114 -24.19 -14.50 5.15
N PRO A 115 -23.47 -14.14 6.24
CA PRO A 115 -24.06 -14.11 7.57
C PRO A 115 -25.31 -13.23 7.63
N PRO A 116 -26.34 -13.63 8.40
CA PRO A 116 -27.53 -12.80 8.58
C PRO A 116 -27.17 -11.50 9.32
N ASP A 117 -27.99 -10.48 9.11
CA ASP A 117 -27.90 -9.20 9.81
C ASP A 117 -27.90 -9.39 11.33
N ILE A 118 -26.85 -8.89 11.99
CA ILE A 118 -26.64 -9.05 13.44
C ILE A 118 -27.50 -8.04 14.23
N GLY A 119 -28.14 -7.07 13.56
CA GLY A 119 -29.09 -6.15 14.21
C GLY A 119 -28.46 -4.90 14.83
N TYR A 120 -27.16 -4.66 14.59
CA TYR A 120 -26.51 -3.41 15.01
C TYR A 120 -27.06 -2.20 14.25
N GLY A 121 -27.24 -1.10 14.98
CA GLY A 121 -27.57 0.21 14.43
C GLY A 121 -26.32 1.01 14.10
N CYS A 122 -26.34 1.79 13.02
CA CYS A 122 -25.27 2.71 12.66
C CYS A 122 -25.83 4.13 12.56
N LYS A 123 -25.14 5.11 13.16
CA LYS A 123 -25.51 6.53 13.08
C LYS A 123 -24.29 7.39 12.83
N MET A 124 -24.42 8.35 11.92
CA MET A 124 -23.37 9.34 11.69
C MET A 124 -23.46 10.46 12.74
N VAL A 125 -22.39 10.67 13.50
CA VAL A 125 -22.26 11.72 14.51
C VAL A 125 -20.99 12.50 14.17
N ASN A 126 -21.13 13.79 13.87
CA ASN A 126 -20.02 14.67 13.50
C ASN A 126 -19.12 14.13 12.36
N GLY A 127 -19.69 13.37 11.42
CA GLY A 127 -18.98 12.78 10.30
C GLY A 127 -18.30 11.43 10.58
N VAL A 128 -18.35 10.93 11.82
CA VAL A 128 -17.89 9.58 12.19
C VAL A 128 -19.09 8.66 12.34
N VAL A 129 -18.96 7.39 11.93
CA VAL A 129 -20.02 6.38 12.09
C VAL A 129 -19.88 5.71 13.44
N HIS A 130 -20.91 5.84 14.27
CA HIS A 130 -21.01 5.20 15.58
C HIS A 130 -21.92 3.97 15.49
N ILE A 131 -21.56 2.90 16.19
CA ILE A 131 -22.26 1.61 16.18
C ILE A 131 -23.02 1.44 17.50
N TYR A 132 -24.26 0.97 17.42
CA TYR A 132 -25.18 0.78 18.54
C TYR A 132 -25.68 -0.66 18.54
N THR A 133 -25.88 -1.22 19.73
CA THR A 133 -26.32 -2.60 19.94
C THR A 133 -27.65 -2.98 19.26
N ASN A 134 -28.53 -2.00 19.00
CA ASN A 134 -29.81 -2.21 18.34
C ASN A 134 -30.10 -1.08 17.33
N LYS A 135 -30.79 -1.40 16.24
CA LYS A 135 -31.26 -0.45 15.22
C LYS A 135 -32.36 0.49 15.74
N ASP A 136 -33.22 0.01 16.63
CA ASP A 136 -34.38 0.80 17.06
C ASP A 136 -34.03 1.82 18.16
N THR A 137 -32.95 1.56 18.91
CA THR A 137 -32.53 2.36 20.08
C THR A 137 -31.08 2.80 19.91
N MET A 138 -30.89 3.98 19.32
CA MET A 138 -29.57 4.60 19.08
C MET A 138 -29.30 5.73 20.08
N GLU A 139 -29.28 5.38 21.37
CA GLU A 139 -28.94 6.28 22.47
C GLU A 139 -27.49 6.07 22.91
N LYS A 140 -26.88 7.05 23.59
CA LYS A 140 -25.49 6.90 24.08
C LYS A 140 -25.30 5.69 25.01
N SER A 141 -26.34 5.24 25.70
CA SER A 141 -26.33 4.05 26.56
C SER A 141 -26.18 2.74 25.80
N THR A 142 -26.57 2.71 24.52
CA THR A 142 -26.53 1.52 23.66
C THR A 142 -25.38 1.55 22.66
N GLU A 143 -24.56 2.61 22.70
CA GLU A 143 -23.38 2.81 21.87
C GLU A 143 -22.27 1.83 22.25
N LEU A 144 -21.64 1.24 21.24
CA LEU A 144 -20.51 0.33 21.43
C LEU A 144 -19.21 1.13 21.57
N GLU A 145 -18.42 0.82 22.60
CA GLU A 145 -17.10 1.43 22.80
C GLU A 145 -16.09 0.85 21.80
N LEU A 146 -16.07 1.43 20.61
CA LEU A 146 -15.10 1.12 19.55
C LEU A 146 -14.06 2.24 19.44
N PRO A 147 -12.83 1.94 19.02
CA PRO A 147 -11.81 2.96 18.82
C PRO A 147 -12.15 3.78 17.57
N TYR A 148 -12.55 5.03 17.77
CA TYR A 148 -12.76 6.00 16.69
C TYR A 148 -11.75 7.16 16.79
N PRO A 149 -11.31 7.71 15.65
CA PRO A 149 -10.49 8.92 15.65
C PRO A 149 -11.35 10.12 16.07
N ASP A 150 -11.02 10.74 17.20
CA ASP A 150 -11.60 12.03 17.57
C ASP A 150 -11.01 13.15 16.69
N LEU A 151 -11.89 14.02 16.17
CA LEU A 151 -11.49 15.08 15.26
C LEU A 151 -10.58 16.12 15.95
N GLN A 152 -10.86 16.45 17.22
CA GLN A 152 -10.06 17.42 17.96
C GLN A 152 -8.67 16.87 18.24
N ASP A 153 -8.58 15.60 18.66
CA ASP A 153 -7.30 14.90 18.85
C ASP A 153 -6.51 14.81 17.54
N TYR A 154 -7.18 14.50 16.42
CA TYR A 154 -6.55 14.49 15.10
C TYR A 154 -5.97 15.84 14.71
N ILE A 155 -6.71 16.92 14.91
CA ILE A 155 -6.23 18.28 14.62
C ILE A 155 -5.05 18.64 15.54
N ASN A 156 -5.10 18.26 16.82
CA ASN A 156 -4.01 18.49 17.76
C ASN A 156 -2.73 17.74 17.34
N ASP A 157 -2.85 16.46 16.99
CA ASP A 157 -1.74 15.64 16.51
C ASP A 157 -1.19 16.15 15.17
N MET A 158 -2.05 16.61 14.26
CA MET A 158 -1.66 17.25 13.01
C MET A 158 -0.88 18.54 13.25
N ASN A 159 -1.32 19.39 14.20
CA ASN A 159 -0.61 20.61 14.58
C ASN A 159 0.78 20.29 15.15
N VAL A 160 0.89 19.22 15.96
CA VAL A 160 2.20 18.73 16.42
C VAL A 160 3.06 18.31 15.23
N MET A 161 2.54 17.52 14.30
CA MET A 161 3.27 17.09 13.10
C MET A 161 3.75 18.29 12.26
N MET A 162 2.90 19.30 12.04
CA MET A 162 3.28 20.51 11.33
C MET A 162 4.40 21.26 12.06
N ALA A 163 4.32 21.41 13.38
CA ALA A 163 5.38 22.03 14.17
C ALA A 163 6.71 21.26 14.08
N LEU A 164 6.67 19.92 14.09
CA LEU A 164 7.86 19.08 13.92
C LEU A 164 8.48 19.21 12.53
N ILE A 165 7.67 19.35 11.47
CA ILE A 165 8.15 19.53 10.09
C ILE A 165 8.85 20.89 9.90
N ILE A 166 8.32 21.93 10.55
CA ILE A 166 8.86 23.30 10.44
C ILE A 166 10.11 23.48 11.32
N ASN A 167 10.32 22.61 12.32
CA ASN A 167 11.48 22.67 13.21
C ASN A 167 12.80 22.52 12.43
N GLY A 168 13.57 23.60 12.36
CA GLY A 168 14.83 23.69 11.61
C GLY A 168 15.87 22.64 12.05
N PRO A 169 16.23 22.55 13.35
CA PRO A 169 17.12 21.51 13.87
C PRO A 169 16.71 20.08 13.49
N VAL A 170 15.42 19.73 13.65
CA VAL A 170 14.89 18.41 13.26
C VAL A 170 15.07 18.17 11.76
N LYS A 171 14.74 19.18 10.93
CA LYS A 171 14.89 19.11 9.47
C LYS A 171 16.35 18.89 9.05
N SER A 172 17.29 19.63 9.64
CA SER A 172 18.72 19.48 9.37
C SER A 172 19.25 18.11 9.83
N PHE A 173 18.81 17.63 10.99
CA PHE A 173 19.13 16.29 11.48
C PHE A 173 18.66 15.20 10.51
N CYS A 174 17.37 15.21 10.14
CA CYS A 174 16.79 14.25 9.19
C CYS A 174 17.51 14.29 7.84
N TYR A 175 17.79 15.49 7.31
CA TYR A 175 18.53 15.64 6.04
C TYR A 175 19.91 14.97 6.11
N ARG A 176 20.72 15.27 7.14
CA ARG A 176 22.04 14.64 7.31
C ARG A 176 21.94 13.14 7.46
N ARG A 177 20.96 12.63 8.22
CA ARG A 177 20.73 11.19 8.38
C ARG A 177 20.39 10.52 7.05
N LEU A 178 19.53 11.11 6.23
CA LEU A 178 19.19 10.61 4.90
C LEU A 178 20.40 10.59 3.95
N GLN A 179 21.21 11.66 3.96
CA GLN A 179 22.46 11.71 3.18
C GLN A 179 23.42 10.59 3.61
N TYR A 180 23.60 10.41 4.91
CA TYR A 180 24.42 9.33 5.44
C TYR A 180 23.92 7.94 5.02
N LEU A 181 22.62 7.67 5.16
CA LEU A 181 22.02 6.39 4.73
C LEU A 181 22.21 6.15 3.23
N SER A 182 22.06 7.19 2.41
CA SER A 182 22.33 7.13 0.97
C SER A 182 23.80 6.80 0.68
N SER A 183 24.75 7.50 1.30
CA SER A 183 26.18 7.22 1.14
C SER A 183 26.58 5.82 1.61
N LYS A 184 26.00 5.34 2.73
CA LYS A 184 26.19 3.99 3.23
C LYS A 184 25.68 2.94 2.24
N PHE A 185 24.54 3.19 1.59
CA PHE A 185 24.00 2.32 0.55
C PHE A 185 24.88 2.32 -0.71
N GLN A 186 25.40 3.48 -1.13
CA GLN A 186 26.35 3.55 -2.25
C GLN A 186 27.63 2.74 -1.97
N MET A 187 28.15 2.82 -0.74
CA MET A 187 29.29 2.00 -0.33
C MET A 187 28.97 0.51 -0.36
N HIS A 188 27.77 0.12 0.07
CA HIS A 188 27.30 -1.27 -0.03
C HIS A 188 27.32 -1.75 -1.48
N ILE A 189 26.79 -0.96 -2.42
CA ILE A 189 26.82 -1.30 -3.86
C ILE A 189 28.26 -1.52 -4.32
N LEU A 190 29.17 -0.58 -4.04
CA LEU A 190 30.58 -0.68 -4.47
C LEU A 190 31.28 -1.94 -3.96
N LEU A 191 30.95 -2.41 -2.76
CA LEU A 191 31.57 -3.59 -2.16
C LEU A 191 30.92 -4.91 -2.59
N ASN A 192 29.62 -4.87 -2.92
CA ASN A 192 28.81 -6.09 -3.04
C ASN A 192 28.16 -6.30 -4.40
N GLU A 193 28.19 -5.35 -5.34
CA GLU A 193 27.52 -5.43 -6.65
C GLU A 193 27.86 -6.74 -7.40
N MET A 194 29.14 -7.09 -7.48
CA MET A 194 29.57 -8.32 -8.18
C MET A 194 29.08 -9.59 -7.48
N LYS A 195 28.96 -9.57 -6.15
CA LYS A 195 28.40 -10.69 -5.37
C LYS A 195 26.90 -10.80 -5.58
N GLU A 196 26.18 -9.68 -5.56
CA GLU A 196 24.74 -9.63 -5.84
C GLU A 196 24.43 -10.11 -7.25
N LEU A 197 25.19 -9.65 -8.25
CA LEU A 197 25.06 -10.10 -9.65
C LEU A 197 25.31 -11.60 -9.78
N ALA A 198 26.33 -12.13 -9.10
CA ALA A 198 26.60 -13.57 -9.08
C ALA A 198 25.48 -14.37 -8.38
N ALA A 199 24.90 -13.84 -7.31
CA ALA A 199 23.77 -14.45 -6.61
C ALA A 199 22.52 -14.51 -7.51
N GLN A 200 22.19 -13.41 -8.21
CA GLN A 200 21.09 -13.38 -9.18
C GLN A 200 21.27 -14.41 -10.30
N LYS A 201 22.50 -14.52 -10.86
CA LYS A 201 22.81 -15.49 -11.91
C LYS A 201 22.71 -16.95 -11.47
N LYS A 202 22.84 -17.23 -10.17
CA LYS A 202 22.69 -18.59 -9.63
C LYS A 202 21.24 -19.05 -9.53
N VAL A 203 20.29 -18.13 -9.57
CA VAL A 203 18.87 -18.46 -9.49
C VAL A 203 18.28 -18.45 -10.91
N PRO A 204 18.19 -19.60 -11.58
CA PRO A 204 17.62 -19.66 -12.92
C PRO A 204 16.15 -19.21 -12.89
N HIS A 205 15.68 -18.63 -13.99
CA HIS A 205 14.29 -18.20 -14.16
C HIS A 205 13.77 -17.16 -13.15
N ARG A 206 14.64 -16.44 -12.44
CA ARG A 206 14.30 -15.30 -11.56
C ARG A 206 14.92 -13.99 -12.08
N ASP A 207 14.61 -13.66 -13.32
CA ASP A 207 15.00 -12.41 -13.97
C ASP A 207 13.90 -11.34 -13.91
N PHE A 208 14.20 -10.16 -14.46
CA PHE A 208 13.26 -9.03 -14.51
C PHE A 208 11.93 -9.40 -15.16
N TYR A 209 11.86 -10.37 -16.07
CA TYR A 209 10.59 -10.74 -16.72
C TYR A 209 9.76 -11.68 -15.86
N ASN A 210 10.42 -12.62 -15.18
CA ASN A 210 9.78 -13.67 -14.41
C ASN A 210 9.42 -13.28 -12.97
N ILE A 211 10.00 -12.20 -12.43
CA ILE A 211 9.54 -11.66 -11.14
C ILE A 211 8.12 -11.10 -11.26
N ARG A 212 7.34 -11.19 -10.18
CA ARG A 212 6.02 -10.57 -10.06
C ARG A 212 6.19 -9.12 -9.63
N LYS A 213 5.56 -8.21 -10.38
CA LYS A 213 5.49 -6.78 -10.05
C LYS A 213 4.03 -6.43 -9.95
N VAL A 214 3.70 -5.60 -8.99
CA VAL A 214 2.37 -5.04 -8.82
C VAL A 214 2.49 -3.55 -9.08
N ASP A 215 1.61 -3.02 -9.93
CA ASP A 215 1.42 -1.58 -10.02
C ASP A 215 0.59 -1.14 -8.81
N THR A 216 1.21 -0.38 -7.91
CA THR A 216 0.57 0.06 -6.66
C THR A 216 -0.28 1.31 -6.86
N HIS A 217 -0.25 1.94 -8.03
CA HIS A 217 -0.99 3.17 -8.30
C HIS A 217 -1.54 3.17 -9.73
N ILE A 218 -2.70 2.54 -9.89
CA ILE A 218 -3.43 2.48 -11.17
C ILE A 218 -4.86 2.97 -10.99
N HIS A 219 -5.34 3.76 -11.94
CA HIS A 219 -6.75 4.12 -12.03
C HIS A 219 -7.46 3.12 -12.95
N ALA A 220 -8.59 2.56 -12.51
CA ALA A 220 -9.34 1.57 -13.28
C ALA A 220 -9.69 2.07 -14.70
N ALA A 221 -10.06 3.34 -14.83
CA ALA A 221 -10.36 3.98 -16.11
C ALA A 221 -9.15 4.05 -17.07
N SER A 222 -7.93 4.10 -16.53
CA SER A 222 -6.68 4.21 -17.29
C SER A 222 -5.96 2.87 -17.48
N CYS A 223 -6.58 1.76 -17.05
CA CYS A 223 -5.96 0.43 -17.14
C CYS A 223 -5.82 -0.07 -18.60
N MET A 224 -6.60 0.50 -19.52
CA MET A 224 -6.62 0.05 -20.91
C MET A 224 -5.66 0.85 -21.79
N ASN A 225 -4.85 0.15 -22.58
CA ASN A 225 -4.07 0.79 -23.64
C ASN A 225 -5.00 1.41 -24.69
N GLN A 226 -4.73 2.67 -25.08
CA GLN A 226 -5.50 3.42 -26.09
C GLN A 226 -5.71 2.66 -27.42
N LYS A 227 -4.70 1.93 -27.90
CA LYS A 227 -4.79 1.15 -29.15
C LYS A 227 -5.70 -0.06 -28.98
N HIS A 228 -5.71 -0.66 -27.80
CA HIS A 228 -6.59 -1.78 -27.48
C HIS A 228 -8.05 -1.30 -27.38
N LEU A 229 -8.28 -0.20 -26.66
CA LEU A 229 -9.59 0.43 -26.54
C LEU A 229 -10.15 0.85 -27.92
N LEU A 230 -9.33 1.51 -28.75
CA LEU A 230 -9.71 1.88 -30.12
C LEU A 230 -10.14 0.66 -30.94
N ARG A 231 -9.37 -0.42 -30.88
CA ARG A 231 -9.69 -1.67 -31.59
C ARG A 231 -10.99 -2.29 -31.07
N PHE A 232 -11.22 -2.24 -29.76
CA PHE A 232 -12.45 -2.70 -29.14
C PHE A 232 -13.66 -1.93 -29.66
N ILE A 233 -13.61 -0.59 -29.65
CA ILE A 233 -14.70 0.26 -30.13
C ILE A 233 -14.99 0.00 -31.62
N LYS A 234 -13.95 -0.05 -32.48
CA LYS A 234 -14.12 -0.38 -33.90
C LYS A 234 -14.74 -1.77 -34.12
N ARG A 235 -14.35 -2.77 -33.30
CA ARG A 235 -14.90 -4.13 -33.37
C ARG A 235 -16.36 -4.17 -32.92
N ALA A 236 -16.72 -3.46 -31.84
CA ALA A 236 -18.09 -3.37 -31.34
C ALA A 236 -19.01 -2.74 -32.39
N MET A 237 -18.59 -1.63 -33.01
CA MET A 237 -19.31 -0.98 -34.12
C MET A 237 -19.61 -1.93 -35.29
N LYS A 238 -18.65 -2.78 -35.66
CA LYS A 238 -18.83 -3.73 -36.77
C LYS A 238 -19.74 -4.90 -36.40
N LYS A 239 -19.66 -5.39 -35.16
CA LYS A 239 -20.34 -6.63 -34.75
C LYS A 239 -21.74 -6.39 -34.18
N TYR A 240 -21.94 -5.26 -33.50
CA TYR A 240 -23.16 -4.95 -32.76
C TYR A 240 -23.65 -3.50 -33.01
N PRO A 241 -23.86 -3.07 -34.27
CA PRO A 241 -24.25 -1.68 -34.56
C PRO A 241 -25.63 -1.30 -34.01
N GLY A 242 -26.56 -2.26 -33.92
CA GLY A 242 -27.93 -2.03 -33.47
C GLY A 242 -28.14 -2.20 -31.96
N GLU A 243 -27.09 -2.42 -31.19
CA GLU A 243 -27.20 -2.58 -29.73
C GLU A 243 -27.47 -1.22 -29.09
N ILE A 244 -28.43 -1.16 -28.16
CA ILE A 244 -28.78 0.07 -27.44
C ILE A 244 -27.72 0.31 -26.36
N VAL A 245 -26.94 1.38 -26.51
CA VAL A 245 -25.80 1.69 -25.62
C VAL A 245 -26.00 2.93 -24.77
N HIS A 246 -26.99 3.76 -25.12
CA HIS A 246 -27.32 4.96 -24.37
C HIS A 246 -28.83 5.13 -24.32
N VAL A 247 -29.37 5.56 -23.17
CA VAL A 247 -30.79 5.88 -23.02
C VAL A 247 -30.90 7.30 -22.49
N GLU A 248 -31.44 8.19 -23.30
CA GLU A 248 -31.69 9.57 -22.91
C GLU A 248 -33.19 9.85 -22.96
N ARG A 249 -33.76 10.36 -21.85
CA ARG A 249 -35.19 10.73 -21.74
C ARG A 249 -36.16 9.61 -22.16
N GLY A 250 -35.79 8.36 -21.88
CA GLY A 250 -36.60 7.17 -22.21
C GLY A 250 -36.50 6.70 -23.66
N LYS A 251 -35.73 7.36 -24.52
CA LYS A 251 -35.42 6.89 -25.88
C LYS A 251 -34.04 6.21 -25.89
N GLY A 252 -34.01 4.94 -26.28
CA GLY A 252 -32.76 4.22 -26.52
C GLY A 252 -32.10 4.71 -27.80
N GLN A 253 -30.79 4.92 -27.76
CA GLN A 253 -29.92 5.18 -28.89
C GLN A 253 -29.04 3.96 -29.14
N THR A 254 -29.02 3.52 -30.39
CA THR A 254 -28.14 2.44 -30.83
C THR A 254 -26.69 2.91 -30.95
N LEU A 255 -25.74 1.98 -30.87
CA LEU A 255 -24.32 2.28 -31.05
C LEU A 255 -24.04 3.01 -32.38
N MET A 256 -24.75 2.65 -33.45
CA MET A 256 -24.67 3.33 -34.74
C MET A 256 -25.20 4.78 -34.70
N GLU A 257 -26.31 5.03 -34.02
CA GLU A 257 -26.91 6.37 -33.89
C GLU A 257 -26.01 7.32 -33.07
N VAL A 258 -25.31 6.79 -32.05
CA VAL A 258 -24.33 7.57 -31.27
C VAL A 258 -23.20 8.08 -32.17
N PHE A 259 -22.62 7.20 -33.01
CA PHE A 259 -21.57 7.59 -33.96
C PHE A 259 -22.04 8.60 -35.01
N GLN A 260 -23.28 8.43 -35.51
CA GLN A 260 -23.89 9.40 -36.43
C GLN A 260 -24.08 10.77 -35.77
N THR A 261 -24.49 10.81 -34.49
CA THR A 261 -24.67 12.05 -33.73
C THR A 261 -23.35 12.79 -33.52
N MET A 262 -22.26 12.04 -33.28
CA MET A 262 -20.91 12.60 -33.19
C MET A 262 -20.30 12.97 -34.55
N ASN A 263 -21.01 12.69 -35.66
CA ASN A 263 -20.53 12.86 -37.03
C ASN A 263 -19.17 12.17 -37.27
N LEU A 264 -18.99 10.98 -36.70
CA LEU A 264 -17.79 10.17 -36.81
C LEU A 264 -18.11 8.82 -37.44
N THR A 265 -17.23 8.34 -38.33
CA THR A 265 -17.26 6.94 -38.75
C THR A 265 -16.25 6.09 -37.97
N ALA A 266 -16.45 4.78 -37.98
CA ALA A 266 -15.47 3.85 -37.39
C ALA A 266 -14.09 3.91 -38.07
N PHE A 267 -14.00 4.42 -39.30
CA PHE A 267 -12.75 4.63 -40.00
C PHE A 267 -12.02 5.88 -39.50
N ASP A 268 -12.77 6.94 -39.24
CA ASP A 268 -12.25 8.25 -38.80
C ASP A 268 -11.79 8.23 -37.33
N LEU A 269 -12.28 7.27 -36.53
CA LEU A 269 -11.85 7.11 -35.15
C LEU A 269 -10.35 6.74 -35.07
N SER A 270 -9.57 7.62 -34.47
CA SER A 270 -8.15 7.45 -34.15
C SER A 270 -7.92 7.52 -32.64
N VAL A 271 -6.68 7.35 -32.21
CA VAL A 271 -6.31 7.57 -30.81
C VAL A 271 -6.52 9.05 -30.43
N ASP A 272 -6.16 9.96 -31.32
CA ASP A 272 -6.23 11.40 -31.06
C ASP A 272 -7.69 11.88 -30.97
N THR A 273 -8.61 11.27 -31.73
CA THR A 273 -10.06 11.56 -31.61
C THR A 273 -10.70 11.01 -30.34
N LEU A 274 -10.06 10.04 -29.68
CA LEU A 274 -10.56 9.46 -28.42
C LEU A 274 -10.19 10.31 -27.20
N ASP A 275 -9.36 11.35 -27.37
CA ASP A 275 -8.91 12.28 -26.32
C ASP A 275 -8.54 11.59 -25.00
N MET A 276 -7.80 10.49 -25.12
CA MET A 276 -7.39 9.63 -23.98
C MET A 276 -6.17 10.20 -23.24
N HIS A 277 -5.89 11.50 -23.37
CA HIS A 277 -4.79 12.12 -22.66
C HIS A 277 -5.06 12.09 -21.17
N ALA A 278 -4.01 11.85 -20.38
CA ALA A 278 -4.11 12.02 -18.94
C ALA A 278 -4.52 13.47 -18.69
N VAL A 279 -5.66 13.67 -18.02
CA VAL A 279 -6.00 14.98 -17.48
C VAL A 279 -4.90 15.30 -16.48
N SER A 280 -3.94 16.13 -16.89
CA SER A 280 -2.99 16.71 -15.94
C SER A 280 -3.85 17.42 -14.91
N GLY A 281 -3.85 16.92 -13.67
CA GLY A 281 -4.57 17.55 -12.58
C GLY A 281 -4.19 19.04 -12.55
N GLY A 282 -5.10 19.87 -13.04
CA GLY A 282 -4.99 21.31 -12.90
C GLY A 282 -5.11 21.62 -11.43
N GLY A 283 -4.12 22.34 -10.90
CA GLY A 283 -4.17 22.90 -9.56
C GLY A 283 -5.28 23.92 -9.39
#